data_AF-A0A6G9RUM1-F1
#
_entry.id   AF-A0A6G9RUM1-F1
#
_cell.length_a   1.000
_cell.length_b   1.000
_cell.length_c   1.000
_cell.angle_alpha   90.00
_cell.angle_beta   90.00
_cell.angle_gamma   90.00
#
_symmetry.space_group_name_H-M   'P 1'
#
loop_
_entity.id
_entity.type
_entity.pdbx_description
1 polymer ?
#
loop_
_entity_poly.entity_id
_entity_poly.type
_entity_poly.pdbx_seq_one_letter_code
_entity_poly.pdbx_strand_id
1 'polypeptide(L)'
;MKKYAFLLLPLLSCAAHAGYVDYRHEYYDDGRNYDRVYMSNRFATGFGVAVEAVSRSDDKESNHALNNMESNSAEYTASYQFEWQGFIWQPGIAVETGDDMAIYKPYIRVQYNINDNWWTAFRYRTEYARRNGDGRDDRTVYRPEAWLGYNIDNWMFELNGIYKVADSEDLYNNGKEDYEYNFRVAYNINSWIPFIEVGNVSSGYNTSTTDDRQTRYRIGLGYNF
;
A
#
# COMPACT_ATOMS: atom_id res chain seq x y z
N MET A 1 -29.83 23.07 40.45
CA MET A 1 -29.43 21.66 40.22
C MET A 1 -29.40 21.43 38.71
N LYS A 2 -28.20 21.37 38.10
CA LYS A 2 -28.03 21.19 36.65
C LYS A 2 -28.17 19.70 36.30
N LYS A 3 -29.10 19.35 35.41
CA LYS A 3 -29.27 17.99 34.88
C LYS A 3 -28.30 17.82 33.70
N TYR A 4 -27.35 16.90 33.82
CA TYR A 4 -26.53 16.47 32.68
C TYR A 4 -27.28 15.38 31.91
N ALA A 5 -27.56 15.63 30.64
CA ALA A 5 -28.06 14.61 29.73
C ALA A 5 -26.89 13.74 29.29
N PHE A 6 -26.89 12.47 29.70
CA PHE A 6 -25.99 11.46 29.15
C PHE A 6 -26.42 11.15 27.72
N LEU A 7 -25.58 11.49 26.74
CA LEU A 7 -25.72 10.99 25.38
C LEU A 7 -25.34 9.50 25.40
N LEU A 8 -26.33 8.62 25.37
CA LEU A 8 -26.11 7.20 25.08
C LEU A 8 -25.73 7.09 23.60
N LEU A 9 -24.45 6.79 23.33
CA LEU A 9 -24.03 6.29 22.02
C LEU A 9 -24.72 4.94 21.79
N PRO A 10 -25.46 4.74 20.67
CA PRO A 10 -25.96 3.43 20.32
C PRO A 10 -24.76 2.52 19.99
N LEU A 11 -24.62 1.46 20.79
CA LEU A 11 -23.83 0.27 20.47
C LEU A 11 -24.34 -0.32 19.15
N LEU A 12 -23.72 0.03 18.03
CA LEU A 12 -23.95 -0.60 16.73
C LEU A 12 -23.22 -1.95 16.72
N SER A 13 -23.86 -2.97 17.30
CA SER A 13 -23.46 -4.37 17.13
C SER A 13 -24.08 -4.94 15.85
N CYS A 14 -23.45 -4.67 14.69
CA CYS A 14 -23.67 -5.43 13.46
C CYS A 14 -22.29 -5.82 12.91
N ALA A 15 -21.63 -6.75 13.59
CA ALA A 15 -20.28 -7.22 13.28
C ALA A 15 -20.31 -8.28 12.18
N ALA A 16 -20.61 -7.87 10.94
CA ALA A 16 -20.01 -8.52 9.77
C ALA A 16 -18.72 -7.74 9.49
N HIS A 17 -17.61 -8.19 10.10
CA HIS A 17 -16.30 -7.56 9.95
C HIS A 17 -15.48 -8.33 8.94
N ALA A 18 -15.07 -7.69 7.85
CA ALA A 18 -14.05 -8.23 6.95
C ALA A 18 -12.67 -7.84 7.52
N GLY A 19 -12.28 -8.51 8.60
CA GLY A 19 -10.94 -8.35 9.17
C GLY A 19 -9.92 -9.07 8.29
N TYR A 20 -8.77 -8.43 8.07
CA TYR A 20 -7.68 -9.02 7.32
C TYR A 20 -6.35 -8.67 7.99
N VAL A 21 -5.44 -9.64 8.02
CA VAL A 21 -4.03 -9.42 8.39
C VAL A 21 -3.14 -10.06 7.34
N ASP A 22 -2.03 -9.43 6.98
CA ASP A 22 -0.95 -10.09 6.26
C ASP A 22 0.42 -9.79 6.84
N TYR A 23 1.29 -10.79 6.67
CA TYR A 23 2.73 -10.60 6.72
C TYR A 23 3.30 -10.74 5.31
N ARG A 24 4.26 -9.89 4.95
CA ARG A 24 4.95 -9.93 3.67
C ARG A 24 6.44 -9.69 3.87
N HIS A 25 7.26 -10.59 3.35
CA HIS A 25 8.69 -10.40 3.15
C HIS A 25 8.95 -9.93 1.72
N GLU A 26 9.86 -8.98 1.56
CA GLU A 26 10.24 -8.33 0.31
C GLU A 26 11.77 -8.33 0.17
N TYR A 27 12.26 -8.72 -1.00
CA TYR A 27 13.66 -8.83 -1.35
C TYR A 27 13.95 -8.13 -2.68
N TYR A 28 15.01 -7.33 -2.71
CA TYR A 28 15.54 -6.72 -3.93
C TYR A 28 16.78 -7.49 -4.40
N ASP A 29 17.01 -7.56 -5.71
CA ASP A 29 18.19 -8.23 -6.27
C ASP A 29 19.54 -7.58 -5.90
N ASP A 30 19.52 -6.36 -5.37
CA ASP A 30 20.67 -5.69 -4.74
C ASP A 30 20.92 -6.08 -3.28
N GLY A 31 20.10 -6.98 -2.74
CA GLY A 31 20.25 -7.56 -1.41
C GLY A 31 19.31 -7.00 -0.36
N ARG A 32 18.73 -5.79 -0.54
CA ARG A 32 17.87 -5.15 0.47
C ARG A 32 16.63 -5.97 0.78
N ASN A 33 16.21 -5.94 2.05
CA ASN A 33 15.05 -6.68 2.54
C ASN A 33 14.09 -5.77 3.29
N TYR A 34 12.80 -6.04 3.16
CA TYR A 34 11.76 -5.39 3.93
C TYR A 34 10.77 -6.43 4.45
N ASP A 35 10.29 -6.22 5.65
CA ASP A 35 9.19 -6.98 6.23
C ASP A 35 8.04 -6.04 6.53
N ARG A 36 6.83 -6.50 6.26
CA ARG A 36 5.61 -5.74 6.48
C ARG A 36 4.60 -6.57 7.25
N VAL A 37 3.98 -5.96 8.25
CA VAL A 37 2.73 -6.42 8.82
C VAL A 37 1.63 -5.42 8.48
N TYR A 38 0.57 -5.89 7.84
CA TYR A 38 -0.60 -5.10 7.47
C TYR A 38 -1.84 -5.66 8.16
N MET A 39 -2.66 -4.80 8.76
CA MET A 39 -3.95 -5.18 9.34
C MET A 39 -5.02 -4.22 8.84
N SER A 40 -6.18 -4.72 8.46
CA SER A 40 -7.30 -3.90 8.04
C SER A 40 -8.65 -4.46 8.45
N ASN A 41 -9.64 -3.57 8.45
CA ASN A 41 -11.03 -3.94 8.63
C ASN A 41 -11.91 -3.04 7.77
N ARG A 42 -12.86 -3.64 7.04
CA ARG A 42 -13.96 -2.91 6.40
C ARG A 42 -15.25 -3.20 7.18
N PHE A 43 -15.87 -2.15 7.70
CA PHE A 43 -17.17 -2.21 8.34
C PHE A 43 -18.28 -2.26 7.29
N ALA A 44 -19.42 -2.87 7.63
CA ALA A 44 -20.60 -2.93 6.76
C ALA A 44 -21.14 -1.55 6.33
N THR A 45 -20.80 -0.47 7.05
CA THR A 45 -21.14 0.91 6.68
C THR A 45 -20.37 1.41 5.46
N GLY A 46 -19.36 0.68 5.00
CA GLY A 46 -18.41 1.10 3.96
C GLY A 46 -17.17 1.78 4.53
N PHE A 47 -17.16 2.22 5.79
CA PHE A 47 -15.95 2.76 6.42
C PHE A 47 -14.91 1.66 6.60
N GLY A 48 -13.63 1.97 6.37
CA GLY A 48 -12.54 1.03 6.51
C GLY A 48 -11.31 1.68 7.11
N VAL A 49 -10.59 0.90 7.91
CA VAL A 49 -9.34 1.30 8.57
C VAL A 49 -8.26 0.29 8.28
N ALA A 50 -7.01 0.75 8.20
CA ALA A 50 -5.86 -0.14 8.14
C ALA A 50 -4.65 0.46 8.86
N VAL A 51 -3.78 -0.43 9.31
CA VAL A 51 -2.44 -0.10 9.82
C VAL A 51 -1.41 -0.96 9.12
N GLU A 52 -0.29 -0.36 8.78
CA GLU A 52 0.86 -1.03 8.18
C GLU A 52 2.10 -0.67 9.00
N ALA A 53 2.91 -1.66 9.36
CA ALA A 53 4.23 -1.46 9.96
C ALA A 53 5.27 -2.12 9.07
N VAL A 54 6.33 -1.39 8.76
CA VAL A 54 7.41 -1.83 7.88
C VAL A 54 8.73 -1.77 8.64
N SER A 55 9.48 -2.87 8.58
CA SER A 55 10.89 -2.93 8.96
C SER A 55 11.74 -3.19 7.73
N ARG A 56 12.99 -2.73 7.76
CA ARG A 56 13.96 -2.91 6.66
C ARG A 56 15.29 -3.45 7.18
N SER A 57 16.07 -4.08 6.32
CA SER A 57 17.46 -4.43 6.62
C SER A 57 18.32 -3.17 6.77
N ASP A 58 19.26 -3.15 7.73
CA ASP A 58 20.28 -2.09 7.87
C ASP A 58 21.05 -1.88 6.55
N ASP A 59 21.30 -0.62 6.21
CA ASP A 59 22.05 -0.20 5.03
C ASP A 59 23.50 -0.73 5.04
N LYS A 60 24.07 -1.09 6.20
CA LYS A 60 25.45 -1.61 6.33
C LYS A 60 25.59 -3.11 6.05
N GLU A 61 24.55 -3.89 6.28
CA GLU A 61 24.55 -5.36 6.10
C GLU A 61 23.23 -5.84 5.49
N SER A 62 22.84 -5.21 4.37
CA SER A 62 21.55 -5.46 3.74
C SER A 62 21.46 -6.84 3.07
N ASN A 63 22.58 -7.44 2.70
CA ASN A 63 22.70 -8.64 1.88
C ASN A 63 22.42 -9.99 2.58
N HIS A 64 21.92 -9.98 3.82
CA HIS A 64 21.49 -11.17 4.55
C HIS A 64 20.01 -11.08 4.92
N ALA A 65 19.21 -12.06 4.48
CA ALA A 65 17.79 -12.11 4.78
C ALA A 65 17.53 -12.09 6.29
N LEU A 66 16.62 -11.22 6.73
CA LEU A 66 16.18 -11.06 8.13
C LEU A 66 17.29 -10.62 9.11
N ASN A 67 18.46 -10.19 8.62
CA ASN A 67 19.55 -9.74 9.46
C ASN A 67 19.48 -8.22 9.74
N ASN A 68 19.83 -7.82 10.96
CA ASN A 68 19.91 -6.42 11.39
C ASN A 68 18.70 -5.57 10.97
N MET A 69 17.49 -6.12 11.16
CA MET A 69 16.24 -5.42 10.80
C MET A 69 16.00 -4.23 11.73
N GLU A 70 15.73 -3.07 11.14
CA GLU A 70 15.37 -1.83 11.83
C GLU A 70 13.96 -1.37 11.46
N SER A 71 13.36 -0.53 12.31
CA SER A 71 12.10 0.13 12.00
C SER A 71 12.27 1.03 10.78
N ASN A 72 11.30 1.03 9.86
CA ASN A 72 11.32 1.92 8.69
C ASN A 72 10.17 2.92 8.74
N SER A 73 8.92 2.42 8.77
CA SER A 73 7.76 3.29 8.77
C SER A 73 6.51 2.61 9.33
N ALA A 74 5.55 3.44 9.73
CA ALA A 74 4.20 3.04 10.07
C ALA A 74 3.20 3.86 9.25
N GLU A 75 2.20 3.21 8.64
CA GLU A 75 1.15 3.86 7.87
C GLU A 75 -0.23 3.58 8.47
N TYR A 76 -1.04 4.63 8.59
CA TYR A 76 -2.42 4.56 9.07
C TYR A 76 -3.35 4.98 7.95
N THR A 77 -4.32 4.15 7.59
CA THR A 77 -5.28 4.42 6.52
C THR A 77 -6.70 4.51 7.04
N ALA A 78 -7.44 5.50 6.57
CA ALA A 78 -8.89 5.57 6.66
C ALA A 78 -9.50 5.71 5.25
N SER A 79 -10.60 5.03 4.98
CA SER A 79 -11.28 5.09 3.68
C SER A 79 -12.78 4.85 3.80
N TYR A 80 -13.53 5.24 2.78
CA TYR A 80 -14.95 4.93 2.67
C TYR A 80 -15.23 4.29 1.32
N GLN A 81 -15.89 3.12 1.31
CA GLN A 81 -16.20 2.37 0.10
C GLN A 81 -17.70 2.31 -0.14
N PHE A 82 -18.13 2.59 -1.37
CA PHE A 82 -19.52 2.50 -1.79
C PHE A 82 -19.61 2.15 -3.27
N GLU A 83 -20.76 1.61 -3.67
CA GLU A 83 -21.05 1.31 -5.08
C GLU A 83 -21.90 2.42 -5.70
N TRP A 84 -21.51 2.88 -6.88
CA TRP A 84 -22.28 3.86 -7.65
C TRP A 84 -22.03 3.68 -9.14
N GLN A 85 -23.12 3.63 -9.93
CA GLN A 85 -23.11 3.41 -11.38
C GLN A 85 -22.33 2.15 -11.84
N GLY A 86 -22.36 1.07 -11.05
CA GLY A 86 -21.65 -0.17 -11.38
C GLY A 86 -20.14 -0.13 -11.08
N PHE A 87 -19.66 0.94 -10.45
CA PHE A 87 -18.28 1.06 -9.99
C PHE A 87 -18.22 1.00 -8.46
N ILE A 88 -17.13 0.42 -7.94
CA ILE A 88 -16.77 0.45 -6.53
C ILE A 88 -15.85 1.65 -6.32
N TRP A 89 -16.33 2.66 -5.60
CA TRP A 89 -15.59 3.87 -5.28
C TRP A 89 -14.98 3.77 -3.88
N GLN A 90 -13.74 4.21 -3.74
CA GLN A 90 -13.02 4.24 -2.48
C GLN A 90 -12.14 5.50 -2.38
N PRO A 91 -12.71 6.65 -1.97
CA PRO A 91 -11.91 7.74 -1.41
C PRO A 91 -11.25 7.30 -0.09
N GLY A 92 -10.04 7.78 0.14
CA GLY A 92 -9.33 7.53 1.39
C GLY A 92 -8.11 8.41 1.59
N ILE A 93 -7.50 8.27 2.75
CA ILE A 93 -6.23 8.89 3.10
C ILE A 93 -5.38 7.88 3.86
N ALA A 94 -4.12 7.78 3.47
CA ALA A 94 -3.07 7.15 4.26
C ALA A 94 -2.16 8.23 4.85
N VAL A 95 -1.68 8.02 6.07
CA VAL A 95 -0.66 8.85 6.70
C VAL A 95 0.48 7.93 7.09
N GLU A 96 1.62 8.09 6.43
CA GLU A 96 2.85 7.37 6.76
C GLU A 96 3.74 8.25 7.63
N THR A 97 4.27 7.67 8.71
CA THR A 97 5.28 8.27 9.56
C THR A 97 6.53 7.43 9.51
N GLY A 98 7.67 8.07 9.28
CA GLY A 98 8.99 7.45 9.35
C GLY A 98 9.97 8.44 9.96
N ASP A 99 11.26 8.16 9.83
CA ASP A 99 12.30 9.02 10.36
C ASP A 99 12.22 10.44 9.75
N ASP A 100 12.08 11.43 10.63
CA ASP A 100 12.02 12.85 10.32
C ASP A 100 11.01 13.28 9.23
N MET A 101 9.96 12.48 8.97
CA MET A 101 8.93 12.87 8.02
C MET A 101 7.56 12.26 8.29
N ALA A 102 6.54 12.98 7.81
CA ALA A 102 5.19 12.46 7.68
C ALA A 102 4.72 12.64 6.23
N ILE A 103 4.15 11.60 5.63
CA ILE A 103 3.65 11.62 4.26
C ILE A 103 2.13 11.49 4.29
N TYR A 104 1.45 12.51 3.82
CA TYR A 104 -0.01 12.54 3.68
C TYR A 104 -0.39 12.08 2.29
N LYS A 105 -1.20 11.03 2.22
CA LYS A 105 -1.49 10.30 0.99
C LYS A 105 -3.00 10.22 0.70
N PRO A 106 -3.69 11.35 0.44
CA PRO A 106 -5.07 11.29 -0.03
C PRO A 106 -5.14 10.58 -1.39
N TYR A 107 -6.17 9.76 -1.58
CA TYR A 107 -6.39 9.04 -2.82
C TYR A 107 -7.87 8.85 -3.11
N ILE A 108 -8.16 8.56 -4.38
CA ILE A 108 -9.40 7.96 -4.80
C ILE A 108 -9.10 6.73 -5.66
N ARG A 109 -9.69 5.59 -5.29
CA ARG A 109 -9.65 4.35 -6.08
C ARG A 109 -11.04 4.07 -6.64
N VAL A 110 -11.09 3.65 -7.89
CA VAL A 110 -12.31 3.23 -8.59
C VAL A 110 -12.06 1.85 -9.17
N GLN A 111 -12.96 0.91 -8.94
CA GLN A 111 -12.89 -0.43 -9.50
C GLN A 111 -14.14 -0.74 -10.31
N TYR A 112 -13.94 -1.46 -11.40
CA TYR A 112 -15.00 -2.00 -12.25
C TYR A 112 -14.81 -3.51 -12.37
N ASN A 113 -15.84 -4.27 -12.04
CA ASN A 113 -15.88 -5.72 -12.27
C ASN A 113 -16.41 -5.94 -13.69
N ILE A 114 -15.53 -6.35 -14.59
CA ILE A 114 -15.83 -6.56 -16.02
C ILE A 114 -16.76 -7.77 -16.15
N ASN A 115 -16.50 -8.81 -15.36
CA ASN A 115 -17.34 -9.99 -15.15
C ASN A 115 -16.95 -10.66 -13.83
N ASP A 116 -17.44 -11.88 -13.58
CA ASP A 116 -17.20 -12.63 -12.34
C ASP A 116 -15.72 -12.95 -12.09
N ASN A 117 -14.91 -13.01 -13.16
CA ASN A 117 -13.48 -13.35 -13.07
C ASN A 117 -12.57 -12.14 -13.22
N TRP A 118 -12.90 -11.23 -14.13
CA TRP A 118 -12.07 -10.10 -14.51
C TRP A 118 -12.53 -8.80 -13.85
N TRP A 119 -11.57 -8.06 -13.29
CA TRP A 119 -11.81 -6.73 -12.76
C TRP A 119 -10.65 -5.80 -13.09
N THR A 120 -10.92 -4.51 -13.13
CA THR A 120 -9.91 -3.48 -13.29
C THR A 120 -10.11 -2.39 -12.27
N ALA A 121 -9.03 -1.73 -11.87
CA ALA A 121 -9.11 -0.58 -10.99
C ALA A 121 -8.12 0.51 -11.39
N PHE A 122 -8.47 1.73 -11.05
CA PHE A 122 -7.58 2.88 -11.12
C PHE A 122 -7.54 3.58 -9.77
N ARG A 123 -6.37 4.04 -9.35
CA ARG A 123 -6.19 4.90 -8.19
C ARG A 123 -5.38 6.11 -8.58
N TYR A 124 -5.86 7.28 -8.18
CA TYR A 124 -5.04 8.48 -8.17
C TYR A 124 -4.72 8.83 -6.72
N ARG A 125 -3.44 8.95 -6.41
CA ARG A 125 -2.93 9.29 -5.08
C ARG A 125 -1.96 10.46 -5.19
N THR A 126 -2.05 11.39 -4.25
CA THR A 126 -1.03 12.43 -4.06
C THR A 126 -0.28 12.10 -2.78
N GLU A 127 1.06 12.09 -2.81
CA GLU A 127 1.90 11.86 -1.64
C GLU A 127 2.60 13.18 -1.30
N TYR A 128 2.10 13.90 -0.29
CA TYR A 128 2.72 15.12 0.22
C TYR A 128 3.59 14.76 1.44
N ALA A 129 4.89 14.78 1.25
CA ALA A 129 5.88 14.51 2.28
C ALA A 129 6.26 15.80 2.99
N ARG A 130 5.86 15.90 4.26
CA ARG A 130 6.34 16.92 5.19
C ARG A 130 7.63 16.45 5.83
N ARG A 131 8.74 17.11 5.51
CA ARG A 131 10.08 16.68 5.95
C ARG A 131 10.56 17.62 7.04
N ASN A 132 10.84 17.06 8.21
CA ASN A 132 11.19 17.81 9.42
C ASN A 132 12.71 17.95 9.60
N GLY A 133 13.52 17.27 8.77
CA GLY A 133 14.98 17.37 8.80
C GLY A 133 15.49 18.69 8.21
N ASP A 134 16.58 19.22 8.78
CA ASP A 134 17.17 20.49 8.38
C ASP A 134 17.54 20.54 6.89
N GLY A 135 17.17 21.62 6.21
CA GLY A 135 17.52 21.88 4.81
C GLY A 135 16.80 21.01 3.79
N ARG A 136 15.72 20.30 4.17
CA ARG A 136 14.87 19.56 3.24
C ARG A 136 13.54 20.28 3.05
N ASP A 137 13.26 20.65 1.80
CA ASP A 137 11.93 21.13 1.43
C ASP A 137 10.92 19.98 1.40
N ASP A 138 9.67 20.31 1.69
CA ASP A 138 8.54 19.42 1.48
C ASP A 138 8.45 19.04 -0.02
N ARG A 139 7.91 17.86 -0.30
CA ARG A 139 7.78 17.33 -1.66
C ARG A 139 6.40 16.76 -1.92
N THR A 140 5.93 16.89 -3.15
CA THR A 140 4.72 16.23 -3.63
C THR A 140 5.04 15.24 -4.74
N VAL A 141 4.51 14.02 -4.63
CA VAL A 141 4.52 13.03 -5.70
C VAL A 141 3.09 12.69 -6.11
N TYR A 142 2.75 12.88 -7.37
CA TYR A 142 1.50 12.41 -7.97
C TYR A 142 1.68 10.99 -8.45
N ARG A 143 0.74 10.11 -8.11
CA ARG A 143 0.86 8.67 -8.30
C ARG A 143 -0.43 8.05 -8.85
N PRO A 144 -0.64 8.12 -10.17
CA PRO A 144 -1.64 7.27 -10.83
C PRO A 144 -1.20 5.80 -10.82
N GLU A 145 -2.15 4.91 -10.54
CA GLU A 145 -1.94 3.47 -10.45
C GLU A 145 -3.10 2.74 -11.12
N ALA A 146 -2.81 1.66 -11.82
CA ALA A 146 -3.80 0.83 -12.49
C ALA A 146 -3.62 -0.64 -12.14
N TRP A 147 -4.73 -1.37 -12.11
CA TRP A 147 -4.77 -2.82 -11.90
C TRP A 147 -5.61 -3.51 -12.96
N LEU A 148 -5.18 -4.71 -13.32
CA LEU A 148 -5.98 -5.72 -14.00
C LEU A 148 -5.90 -7.01 -13.18
N GLY A 149 -7.04 -7.48 -12.70
CA GLY A 149 -7.13 -8.71 -11.93
C GLY A 149 -7.96 -9.78 -12.62
N TYR A 150 -7.58 -11.02 -12.39
CA TYR A 150 -8.25 -12.22 -12.87
C TYR A 150 -8.33 -13.26 -11.76
N ASN A 151 -9.56 -13.65 -11.40
CA ASN A 151 -9.83 -14.67 -10.39
C ASN A 151 -10.38 -15.92 -11.08
N ILE A 152 -9.87 -17.10 -10.74
CA ILE A 152 -10.40 -18.39 -11.21
C ILE A 152 -10.27 -19.41 -10.08
N ASP A 153 -11.38 -20.05 -9.73
CA ASP A 153 -11.47 -20.91 -8.55
C ASP A 153 -10.88 -20.20 -7.32
N ASN A 154 -9.85 -20.79 -6.70
CA ASN A 154 -9.15 -20.23 -5.55
C ASN A 154 -7.96 -19.35 -5.94
N TRP A 155 -7.63 -19.20 -7.23
CA TRP A 155 -6.50 -18.42 -7.70
C TRP A 155 -6.89 -16.97 -7.98
N MET A 156 -6.01 -16.05 -7.62
CA MET A 156 -6.11 -14.62 -7.88
C MET A 156 -4.81 -14.16 -8.56
N PHE A 157 -4.93 -13.56 -9.73
CA PHE A 157 -3.82 -13.01 -10.52
C PHE A 157 -4.02 -11.50 -10.65
N GLU A 158 -2.97 -10.71 -10.40
CA GLU A 158 -3.05 -9.26 -10.46
C GLU A 158 -1.84 -8.68 -11.18
N LEU A 159 -2.09 -7.86 -12.20
CA LEU A 159 -1.12 -6.95 -12.77
C LEU A 159 -1.33 -5.56 -12.16
N ASN A 160 -0.24 -4.89 -11.80
CA ASN A 160 -0.27 -3.52 -11.30
C ASN A 160 0.79 -2.66 -11.99
N GLY A 161 0.35 -1.52 -12.53
CA GLY A 161 1.23 -0.47 -13.03
C GLY A 161 1.13 0.76 -12.13
N ILE A 162 2.28 1.33 -11.77
CA ILE A 162 2.39 2.56 -11.01
C ILE A 162 3.20 3.54 -11.84
N TYR A 163 2.75 4.78 -11.92
CA TYR A 163 3.54 5.88 -12.46
C TYR A 163 3.61 6.99 -11.41
N LYS A 164 4.75 7.66 -11.33
CA LYS A 164 5.06 8.67 -10.32
C LYS A 164 5.55 9.93 -11.01
N VAL A 165 5.10 11.08 -10.54
CA VAL A 165 5.56 12.40 -11.01
C VAL A 165 5.82 13.28 -9.79
N ALA A 166 7.06 13.71 -9.59
CA ALA A 166 7.45 14.62 -8.52
C ALA A 166 7.33 16.09 -8.96
N ASP A 167 7.06 16.97 -8.01
CA ASP A 167 7.02 18.41 -8.23
C ASP A 167 8.42 19.05 -8.22
N SER A 168 9.30 18.64 -7.30
CA SER A 168 10.56 19.34 -7.01
C SER A 168 11.82 18.52 -7.25
N GLU A 169 11.75 17.20 -7.41
CA GLU A 169 12.94 16.32 -7.39
C GLU A 169 12.95 15.29 -8.51
N ASP A 170 14.15 14.85 -8.87
CA ASP A 170 14.33 13.74 -9.80
C ASP A 170 14.03 12.41 -9.08
N LEU A 171 13.18 11.60 -9.70
CA LEU A 171 12.81 10.27 -9.23
C LEU A 171 13.63 9.18 -9.94
N TYR A 172 13.89 9.34 -11.24
CA TYR A 172 14.56 8.35 -12.06
C TYR A 172 15.23 8.97 -13.29
N ASN A 173 16.47 8.57 -13.58
CA ASN A 173 17.23 8.95 -14.78
C ASN A 173 17.22 10.47 -15.09
N ASN A 174 17.59 11.30 -14.11
CA ASN A 174 17.64 12.76 -14.20
C ASN A 174 16.29 13.40 -14.58
N GLY A 175 15.19 12.71 -14.24
CA GLY A 175 13.84 13.13 -14.52
C GLY A 175 12.93 12.99 -13.30
N LYS A 176 11.86 13.78 -13.28
CA LYS A 176 10.87 13.82 -12.20
C LYS A 176 9.85 12.67 -12.23
N GLU A 177 10.03 11.72 -13.14
CA GLU A 177 9.07 10.66 -13.43
C GLU A 177 9.69 9.30 -13.16
N ASP A 178 8.90 8.36 -12.64
CA ASP A 178 9.31 6.96 -12.43
C ASP A 178 8.11 6.03 -12.63
N TYR A 179 8.35 4.74 -12.84
CA TYR A 179 7.33 3.73 -13.04
C TYR A 179 7.69 2.40 -12.36
N GLU A 180 6.66 1.65 -11.99
CA GLU A 180 6.78 0.28 -11.48
C GLU A 180 5.76 -0.64 -12.16
N TYR A 181 6.16 -1.89 -12.38
CA TYR A 181 5.27 -2.95 -12.81
C TYR A 181 5.34 -4.10 -11.81
N ASN A 182 4.20 -4.63 -11.38
CA ASN A 182 4.14 -5.76 -10.47
C ASN A 182 3.16 -6.80 -10.99
N PHE A 183 3.51 -8.07 -10.80
CA PHE A 183 2.64 -9.22 -11.03
C PHE A 183 2.53 -10.03 -9.75
N ARG A 184 1.31 -10.20 -9.25
CA ARG A 184 1.00 -10.95 -8.02
C ARG A 184 0.16 -12.18 -8.34
N VAL A 185 0.47 -13.27 -7.67
CA VAL A 185 -0.33 -14.50 -7.65
C VAL A 185 -0.65 -14.83 -6.20
N ALA A 186 -1.93 -15.07 -5.91
CA ALA A 186 -2.39 -15.47 -4.60
C ALA A 186 -3.34 -16.67 -4.71
N TYR A 187 -3.40 -17.47 -3.65
CA TYR A 187 -4.24 -18.65 -3.59
C TYR A 187 -5.07 -18.67 -2.31
N ASN A 188 -6.38 -18.83 -2.41
CA ASN A 188 -7.30 -18.86 -1.28
C ASN A 188 -7.44 -20.28 -0.72
N ILE A 189 -7.10 -20.47 0.55
CA ILE A 189 -7.26 -21.70 1.32
C ILE A 189 -8.07 -21.41 2.59
N ASN A 190 -9.40 -21.46 2.47
CA ASN A 190 -10.32 -21.06 3.54
C ASN A 190 -10.08 -19.60 3.96
N SER A 191 -9.55 -19.39 5.17
CA SER A 191 -9.17 -18.06 5.66
C SER A 191 -7.77 -17.62 5.22
N TRP A 192 -6.91 -18.54 4.78
CA TRP A 192 -5.51 -18.25 4.47
C TRP A 192 -5.33 -17.86 3.01
N ILE A 193 -4.48 -16.85 2.76
CA ILE A 193 -4.15 -16.37 1.43
C ILE A 193 -2.62 -16.27 1.29
N PRO A 194 -1.90 -17.37 1.03
CA PRO A 194 -0.52 -17.27 0.56
C PRO A 194 -0.44 -16.53 -0.77
N PHE A 195 0.60 -15.71 -0.94
CA PHE A 195 0.83 -14.99 -2.19
C PHE A 195 2.32 -14.77 -2.47
N ILE A 196 2.62 -14.60 -3.75
CA ILE A 196 3.92 -14.16 -4.26
C ILE A 196 3.71 -12.99 -5.21
N GLU A 197 4.70 -12.12 -5.33
CA GLU A 197 4.71 -11.02 -6.29
C GLU A 197 6.11 -10.78 -6.82
N VAL A 198 6.20 -10.49 -8.12
CA VAL A 198 7.43 -10.06 -8.79
C VAL A 198 7.19 -8.69 -9.38
N GLY A 199 8.11 -7.76 -9.14
CA GLY A 199 8.04 -6.40 -9.66
C GLY A 199 9.32 -5.95 -10.33
N ASN A 200 9.18 -5.07 -11.32
CA ASN A 200 10.28 -4.30 -11.88
C ASN A 200 10.16 -2.85 -11.41
N VAL A 201 11.19 -2.37 -10.74
CA VAL A 201 11.25 -1.03 -10.13
C VAL A 201 12.60 -0.37 -10.42
N SER A 202 12.70 0.93 -10.17
CA SER A 202 13.95 1.68 -10.30
C SER A 202 14.98 1.24 -9.23
N SER A 203 16.27 1.18 -9.59
CA SER A 203 17.36 0.70 -8.72
C SER A 203 17.59 1.64 -7.54
N GLY A 204 17.36 1.17 -6.30
CA GLY A 204 17.22 2.06 -5.14
C GLY A 204 18.46 2.87 -4.75
N TYR A 205 19.65 2.50 -5.22
CA TYR A 205 20.86 3.30 -5.08
C TYR A 205 21.07 4.16 -6.33
N ASN A 206 21.17 5.48 -6.17
CA ASN A 206 21.35 6.45 -7.24
C ASN A 206 20.24 6.49 -8.33
N THR A 207 19.05 5.93 -8.06
CA THR A 207 17.90 5.96 -9.00
C THR A 207 17.69 7.31 -9.67
N SER A 208 17.83 8.41 -8.93
CA SER A 208 17.55 9.75 -9.43
C SER A 208 18.44 10.16 -10.61
N THR A 209 19.62 9.57 -10.79
CA THR A 209 20.57 9.95 -11.84
C THR A 209 20.86 8.83 -12.85
N THR A 210 20.47 7.58 -12.55
CA THR A 210 20.69 6.40 -13.39
C THR A 210 19.41 5.87 -14.01
N ASP A 211 19.52 5.12 -15.10
CA ASP A 211 18.41 4.36 -15.72
C ASP A 211 18.35 2.89 -15.27
N ASP A 212 19.04 2.55 -14.18
CA ASP A 212 19.10 1.19 -13.67
C ASP A 212 17.74 0.72 -13.13
N ARG A 213 17.40 -0.53 -13.46
CA ARG A 213 16.19 -1.22 -13.01
C ARG A 213 16.57 -2.44 -12.20
N GLN A 214 15.73 -2.79 -11.24
CA GLN A 214 15.91 -3.94 -10.36
C GLN A 214 14.63 -4.77 -10.26
N THR A 215 14.80 -6.04 -9.93
CA THR A 215 13.71 -6.97 -9.65
C THR A 215 13.43 -7.01 -8.16
N ARG A 216 12.16 -6.85 -7.81
CA ARG A 216 11.64 -6.97 -6.46
C ARG A 216 10.82 -8.25 -6.34
N TYR A 217 11.14 -9.07 -5.36
CA TYR A 217 10.44 -10.30 -5.04
C TYR A 217 9.70 -10.12 -3.72
N ARG A 218 8.46 -10.59 -3.64
CA ARG A 218 7.68 -10.60 -2.40
C ARG A 218 7.04 -11.96 -2.20
N ILE A 219 7.02 -12.39 -0.95
CA ILE A 219 6.25 -13.54 -0.48
C ILE A 219 5.47 -13.11 0.75
N GLY A 220 4.22 -13.56 0.87
CA GLY A 220 3.43 -13.24 2.03
C GLY A 220 2.30 -14.20 2.30
N LEU A 221 1.68 -14.03 3.45
CA LEU A 221 0.57 -14.83 3.94
C LEU A 221 -0.46 -13.89 4.56
N GLY A 222 -1.63 -13.83 3.92
CA GLY A 222 -2.81 -13.17 4.44
C GLY A 222 -3.72 -14.11 5.22
N TYR A 223 -4.54 -13.55 6.09
CA TYR A 223 -5.60 -14.24 6.84
C TYR A 223 -6.85 -13.38 6.92
N ASN A 224 -7.99 -13.92 6.48
CA ASN A 224 -9.32 -13.34 6.65
C ASN A 224 -10.00 -13.90 7.90
N PHE A 225 -10.51 -13.00 8.76
CA PHE A 225 -11.25 -13.35 9.98
C PHE A 225 -12.69 -13.77 9.72
#